data_AF-A0A3S1DAR0-F1
#
_entry.id   AF-A0A3S1DAR0-F1
#
_cell.length_a   1.000
_cell.length_b   1.000
_cell.length_c   1.000
_cell.angle_alpha   90.00
_cell.angle_beta   90.00
_cell.angle_gamma   90.00
#
_symmetry.space_group_name_H-M   'P 1'
#
loop_
_entity.id
_entity.type
_entity.pdbx_description
1 polymer ?
#
loop_
_entity_poly.entity_id
_entity_poly.type
_entity_poly.pdbx_seq_one_letter_code
_entity_poly.pdbx_strand_id
1 'polypeptide(L)'
;MGWLKRLFGLEKPQNAQVNPEPQQYTPQQQTASAPSATQSIPPERIGLNGEYDQSGLAKRVALAFDQDSQLDDINTLWVAQTSGTVVLKGKVPSQDILNKMVSVARNVNGADAVDTSQVTIG
;
A
#
# COMPACT_ATOMS: atom_id res chain seq x y z
N MET A 1 11.53 -13.78 -2.73
CA MET A 1 10.98 -13.48 -1.38
C MET A 1 9.93 -12.40 -1.58
N GLY A 2 8.71 -12.56 -1.09
CA GLY A 2 7.64 -11.60 -1.36
C GLY A 2 7.93 -10.20 -0.79
N TRP A 3 7.43 -9.18 -1.47
CA TRP A 3 7.48 -7.76 -1.14
C TRP A 3 7.01 -7.47 0.28
N LEU A 4 5.89 -8.05 0.71
CA LEU A 4 5.41 -7.87 2.09
C LEU A 4 6.42 -8.35 3.13
N LYS A 5 7.00 -9.53 2.90
CA LYS A 5 7.99 -10.14 3.79
C LYS A 5 9.29 -9.35 3.82
N ARG A 6 9.71 -8.87 2.65
CA ARG A 6 10.94 -8.11 2.45
C ARG A 6 10.87 -6.70 3.04
N LEU A 7 9.78 -5.97 2.76
CA LEU A 7 9.65 -4.57 3.14
C LEU A 7 9.15 -4.39 4.58
N PHE A 8 8.28 -5.28 5.05
CA PHE A 8 7.61 -5.13 6.34
C PHE A 8 7.92 -6.27 7.32
N GLY A 9 8.69 -7.29 6.92
CA GLY A 9 8.93 -8.48 7.76
C GLY A 9 7.71 -9.40 7.91
N LEU A 10 6.59 -9.04 7.29
CA LEU A 10 5.29 -9.69 7.44
C LEU A 10 5.10 -10.77 6.39
N GLU A 11 4.71 -11.98 6.81
CA GLU A 11 4.24 -12.99 5.86
C GLU A 11 2.91 -12.55 5.27
N LYS A 12 2.63 -12.93 4.02
CA LYS A 12 1.36 -12.61 3.36
C LYS A 12 0.22 -13.30 4.14
N PRO A 13 -0.69 -12.54 4.78
CA PRO A 13 -1.85 -13.12 5.43
C PRO A 13 -2.72 -13.87 4.41
N GLN A 14 -3.36 -14.97 4.84
CA GLN A 14 -4.25 -15.76 3.97
C GLN A 14 -5.41 -14.92 3.40
N ASN A 15 -5.87 -13.93 4.16
CA ASN A 15 -7.01 -13.07 3.80
C ASN A 15 -6.57 -11.68 3.29
N ALA A 16 -5.29 -11.49 2.97
CA ALA A 16 -4.80 -10.18 2.56
C ALA A 16 -5.32 -9.79 1.17
N GLN A 17 -5.94 -8.63 1.09
CA GLN A 17 -6.50 -8.08 -0.14
C GLN A 17 -5.80 -6.77 -0.51
N VAL A 18 -5.65 -6.53 -1.82
CA VAL A 18 -5.08 -5.27 -2.33
C VAL A 18 -6.05 -4.11 -2.14
N ASN A 19 -7.36 -4.38 -2.26
CA ASN A 19 -8.43 -3.41 -2.07
C ASN A 19 -9.52 -4.02 -1.17
N PRO A 20 -9.28 -4.19 0.14
CA PRO A 20 -10.30 -4.66 1.06
C PRO A 20 -11.34 -3.56 1.30
N GLU A 21 -12.56 -3.99 1.62
CA GLU A 21 -13.59 -3.08 2.12
C GLU A 21 -13.18 -2.55 3.51
N PRO A 22 -13.31 -1.24 3.77
CA PRO A 22 -12.96 -0.68 5.07
C PRO A 22 -13.84 -1.30 6.15
N GLN A 23 -13.22 -1.92 7.14
CA GLN A 23 -13.92 -2.36 8.34
C GLN A 23 -14.40 -1.11 9.10
N GLN A 24 -15.54 -1.21 9.78
CA GLN A 24 -16.04 -0.10 10.57
C GLN A 24 -15.05 0.21 11.70
N TYR A 25 -14.41 1.38 11.62
CA TYR A 25 -13.56 1.90 12.67
C TYR A 25 -14.39 2.79 13.57
N THR A 26 -14.64 2.34 14.80
CA THR A 26 -15.13 3.21 15.88
C THR A 26 -13.93 3.68 16.69
N PRO A 27 -13.47 4.95 16.58
CA PRO A 27 -12.45 5.45 17.49
C PRO A 27 -12.99 5.39 18.92
N GLN A 28 -12.43 4.51 19.75
CA GLN A 28 -12.73 4.51 21.19
C GLN A 28 -12.00 5.69 21.84
N GLN A 29 -12.68 6.83 21.96
CA GLN A 29 -12.48 7.76 23.09
C GLN A 29 -13.73 8.63 23.32
N GLN A 30 -14.18 8.58 24.56
CA GLN A 30 -15.42 9.13 25.12
C GLN A 30 -15.28 10.64 25.39
N THR A 31 -16.30 11.44 25.06
CA THR A 31 -17.04 12.33 26.00
C THR A 31 -18.17 13.07 25.27
N ALA A 32 -19.37 12.89 25.80
CA ALA A 32 -20.65 13.60 25.64
C ALA A 32 -20.91 14.51 24.41
N SER A 33 -22.02 14.20 23.73
CA SER A 33 -22.91 15.16 23.05
C SER A 33 -22.51 15.69 21.67
N ALA A 34 -22.38 14.81 20.68
CA ALA A 34 -22.59 15.13 19.26
C ALA A 34 -23.00 13.85 18.52
N PRO A 35 -23.79 13.90 17.43
CA PRO A 35 -24.10 12.71 16.64
C PRO A 35 -22.78 12.13 16.12
N SER A 36 -22.44 10.92 16.55
CA SER A 36 -21.20 10.25 16.15
C SER A 36 -21.20 10.06 14.64
N ALA A 37 -20.49 10.93 13.93
CA ALA A 37 -20.17 10.75 12.53
C ALA A 37 -19.41 9.42 12.39
N THR A 38 -19.88 8.54 11.53
CA THR A 38 -19.12 7.37 11.09
C THR A 38 -17.85 7.90 10.40
N GLN A 39 -16.76 8.09 11.15
CA GLN A 39 -15.48 8.48 10.54
C GLN A 39 -14.94 7.28 9.78
N SER A 40 -15.20 7.25 8.48
CA SER A 40 -14.61 6.28 7.56
C SER A 40 -13.09 6.32 7.63
N ILE A 41 -12.46 5.14 7.64
CA ILE A 41 -11.00 5.03 7.55
C ILE A 41 -10.57 5.70 6.24
N PRO A 42 -9.60 6.64 6.26
CA PRO A 42 -9.06 7.21 5.02
C PRO A 42 -8.54 6.09 4.12
N PRO A 43 -8.81 6.12 2.81
CA PRO A 43 -8.51 5.01 1.91
C PRO A 43 -7.04 4.61 1.93
N GLU A 44 -6.11 5.55 2.13
CA GLU A 44 -4.67 5.32 2.25
C GLU A 44 -4.25 4.65 3.58
N ARG A 45 -5.13 4.67 4.58
CA ARG A 45 -4.94 4.08 5.92
C ARG A 45 -5.65 2.75 6.08
N ILE A 46 -6.29 2.23 5.03
CA ILE A 46 -6.88 0.90 5.06
C ILE A 46 -5.75 -0.14 4.96
N GLY A 47 -5.70 -1.08 5.90
CA GLY A 47 -4.77 -2.20 5.98
C GLY A 47 -5.15 -3.36 5.06
N LEU A 48 -4.43 -4.48 5.18
CA LEU A 48 -4.59 -5.64 4.28
C LEU A 48 -5.91 -6.38 4.48
N ASN A 49 -6.53 -6.28 5.67
CA ASN A 49 -7.84 -6.90 5.96
C ASN A 49 -8.95 -5.86 6.18
N GLY A 50 -8.72 -4.61 5.78
CA GLY A 50 -9.69 -3.53 5.96
C GLY A 50 -9.56 -2.77 7.28
N GLU A 51 -8.62 -3.15 8.15
CA GLU A 51 -8.35 -2.46 9.42
C GLU A 51 -7.69 -1.09 9.24
N TYR A 52 -7.68 -0.25 10.28
CA TYR A 52 -6.87 0.97 10.26
C TYR A 52 -5.38 0.63 10.41
N ASP A 53 -4.57 1.00 9.43
CA ASP A 53 -3.13 0.79 9.40
C ASP A 53 -2.41 2.05 8.88
N GLN A 54 -1.45 2.54 9.66
CA GLN A 54 -0.63 3.69 9.28
C GLN A 54 0.12 3.45 7.95
N SER A 55 0.52 2.23 7.67
CA SER A 55 1.22 1.81 6.45
C SER A 55 0.33 0.97 5.53
N GLY A 56 -0.99 1.11 5.64
CA GLY A 56 -1.96 0.26 4.97
C GLY A 56 -1.86 0.28 3.44
N LEU A 57 -1.76 1.48 2.83
CA LEU A 57 -1.54 1.60 1.39
C LEU A 57 -0.19 1.00 0.97
N ALA A 58 0.92 1.28 1.66
CA ALA A 58 2.23 0.71 1.33
C ALA A 58 2.22 -0.83 1.34
N LYS A 59 1.58 -1.42 2.36
CA LYS A 59 1.42 -2.88 2.48
C LYS A 59 0.57 -3.44 1.35
N ARG A 60 -0.53 -2.78 0.97
CA ARG A 60 -1.39 -3.21 -0.14
C ARG A 60 -0.72 -3.06 -1.51
N VAL A 61 0.10 -2.03 -1.71
CA VAL A 61 0.94 -1.90 -2.90
C VAL A 61 1.98 -3.01 -2.97
N ALA A 62 2.66 -3.30 -1.86
CA ALA A 62 3.59 -4.44 -1.79
C ALA A 62 2.87 -5.77 -2.12
N LEU A 63 1.67 -5.97 -1.58
CA LEU A 63 0.84 -7.13 -1.91
C LEU A 63 0.47 -7.17 -3.41
N ALA A 64 0.15 -6.02 -4.00
CA ALA A 64 -0.20 -5.93 -5.42
C ALA A 64 1.00 -6.30 -6.31
N PHE A 65 2.21 -5.88 -5.93
CA PHE A 65 3.44 -6.29 -6.60
C PHE A 65 3.72 -7.78 -6.42
N ASP A 66 3.44 -8.36 -5.25
CA ASP A 66 3.51 -9.82 -5.02
C ASP A 66 2.53 -10.63 -5.87
N GLN A 67 1.43 -10.02 -6.35
CA GLN A 67 0.45 -10.68 -7.21
C GLN A 67 0.80 -10.60 -8.70
N ASP A 68 1.75 -9.74 -9.08
CA ASP A 68 2.19 -9.59 -10.46
C ASP A 68 3.53 -10.31 -10.66
N SER A 69 3.51 -11.42 -11.41
CA SER A 69 4.68 -12.26 -11.68
C SER A 69 5.78 -11.58 -12.51
N GLN A 70 5.57 -10.34 -12.98
CA GLN A 70 6.63 -9.55 -13.61
C GLN A 70 7.37 -8.67 -12.60
N LEU A 71 6.80 -8.49 -11.40
CA LEU A 71 7.28 -7.55 -10.39
C LEU A 71 7.77 -8.24 -9.11
N ASP A 72 7.45 -9.52 -8.90
CA ASP A 72 7.78 -10.28 -7.69
C ASP A 72 9.28 -10.55 -7.51
N ASP A 73 10.05 -10.57 -8.61
CA ASP A 73 11.51 -10.76 -8.58
C ASP A 73 12.34 -9.48 -8.38
N ILE A 74 11.70 -8.31 -8.23
CA ILE A 74 12.42 -7.04 -8.11
C ILE A 74 12.84 -6.79 -6.66
N ASN A 75 14.09 -7.15 -6.38
CA ASN A 75 14.71 -7.05 -5.07
C ASN A 75 15.56 -5.78 -4.88
N THR A 76 15.50 -4.83 -5.80
CA THR A 76 16.31 -3.60 -5.75
C THR A 76 15.48 -2.35 -5.50
N LEU A 77 14.17 -2.49 -5.34
CA LEU A 77 13.24 -1.38 -5.12
C LEU A 77 12.56 -1.52 -3.73
N TRP A 78 12.28 -0.38 -3.13
CA TRP A 78 11.56 -0.22 -1.87
C TRP A 78 10.28 0.57 -2.12
N VAL A 79 9.22 0.18 -1.40
CA VAL A 79 7.94 0.90 -1.39
C VAL A 79 7.80 1.59 -0.05
N ALA A 80 7.58 2.89 -0.09
CA ALA A 80 7.19 3.70 1.04
C ALA A 80 5.87 4.41 0.74
N GLN A 81 5.26 4.96 1.77
CA GLN A 81 4.05 5.76 1.67
C GLN A 81 4.25 7.06 2.42
N THR A 82 3.66 8.13 1.90
CA THR A 82 3.54 9.42 2.55
C THR A 82 2.10 9.90 2.32
N SER A 83 1.25 9.70 3.33
CA SER A 83 -0.20 9.93 3.21
C SER A 83 -0.78 9.14 2.02
N GLY A 84 -1.44 9.79 1.05
CA GLY A 84 -1.95 9.16 -0.18
C GLY A 84 -0.90 8.96 -1.29
N THR A 85 0.36 9.33 -1.07
CA THR A 85 1.43 9.20 -2.07
C THR A 85 2.26 7.95 -1.82
N VAL A 86 2.37 7.08 -2.84
CA VAL A 86 3.27 5.93 -2.85
C VAL A 86 4.64 6.40 -3.34
N VAL A 87 5.69 6.20 -2.55
CA VAL A 87 7.06 6.58 -2.93
C VAL A 87 7.85 5.33 -3.26
N LEU A 88 8.24 5.19 -4.52
CA LEU A 88 9.10 4.12 -5.01
C LEU A 88 10.56 4.59 -4.94
N LYS A 89 11.43 3.78 -4.35
CA LYS A 89 12.85 4.13 -4.13
C LYS A 89 13.75 2.97 -4.51
N GLY A 90 14.90 3.23 -5.12
CA GLY A 90 15.90 2.19 -5.43
C GLY A 90 16.09 2.01 -6.93
N LYS A 91 16.24 0.75 -7.39
CA LYS A 91 16.56 0.43 -8.77
C LYS A 91 15.53 -0.48 -9.42
N VAL A 92 15.22 -0.24 -10.69
CA VAL A 92 14.38 -1.09 -11.54
C VAL A 92 15.14 -1.46 -12.82
N PRO A 93 14.90 -2.65 -13.39
CA PRO A 93 15.65 -3.15 -14.54
C PRO A 93 15.33 -2.40 -15.85
N SER A 94 14.12 -1.82 -15.99
CA SER A 94 13.73 -1.08 -17.19
C SER A 94 12.63 -0.05 -16.90
N GLN A 95 12.45 0.89 -17.83
CA GLN A 95 11.34 1.85 -17.79
C GLN A 95 9.98 1.15 -17.88
N ASP A 96 9.86 0.07 -18.66
CA ASP A 96 8.61 -0.69 -18.78
C ASP A 96 8.17 -1.29 -17.44
N ILE A 97 9.13 -1.82 -16.69
CA ILE A 97 8.89 -2.33 -15.34
C ILE A 97 8.50 -1.20 -14.40
N LEU A 98 9.15 -0.04 -14.46
CA LEU A 98 8.75 1.13 -13.68
C LEU A 98 7.31 1.56 -13.99
N ASN A 99 6.96 1.65 -15.27
CA ASN A 99 5.61 2.01 -15.71
C ASN A 99 4.58 1.00 -15.22
N LYS A 100 4.91 -0.30 -15.26
CA LYS A 100 4.06 -1.37 -14.74
C LYS A 100 3.86 -1.23 -13.23
N MET A 101 4.92 -0.97 -12.47
CA MET A 101 4.86 -0.73 -11.02
C MET A 101 4.00 0.49 -10.67
N VAL A 102 4.16 1.59 -11.41
CA VAL A 102 3.35 2.79 -11.23
C VAL A 102 1.87 2.49 -11.51
N SER A 103 1.59 1.75 -12.59
CA SER A 103 0.22 1.35 -12.93
C SER A 103 -0.41 0.47 -11.84
N VAL A 104 0.32 -0.55 -11.36
CA VAL A 104 -0.18 -1.42 -10.29
C VAL A 104 -0.39 -0.63 -8.99
N ALA A 105 0.55 0.24 -8.61
CA ALA A 105 0.41 1.07 -7.41
C ALA A 105 -0.79 2.03 -7.49
N ARG A 106 -1.06 2.62 -8.66
CA ARG A 106 -2.23 3.50 -8.89
C ARG A 106 -3.57 2.78 -8.84
N ASN A 107 -3.60 1.47 -9.10
CA ASN A 107 -4.82 0.66 -9.00
C ASN A 107 -5.18 0.31 -7.54
N VAL A 108 -4.30 0.63 -6.58
CA VAL A 108 -4.58 0.43 -5.15
C VAL A 108 -5.43 1.59 -4.62
N ASN A 109 -6.51 1.25 -3.93
CA ASN A 109 -7.44 2.22 -3.36
C ASN A 109 -6.73 3.10 -2.32
N GLY A 110 -6.79 4.41 -2.52
CA GLY A 110 -6.08 5.41 -1.68
C GLY A 110 -4.72 5.85 -2.21
N ALA A 111 -4.26 5.35 -3.36
CA ALA A 111 -3.09 5.87 -4.05
C ALA A 111 -3.46 7.11 -4.90
N ASP A 112 -3.31 8.30 -4.34
CA ASP A 112 -3.50 9.56 -5.08
C ASP A 112 -2.35 9.84 -6.06
N ALA A 113 -1.13 9.52 -5.63
CA ALA A 113 0.07 9.78 -6.41
C ALA A 113 1.11 8.68 -6.24
N VAL A 114 1.97 8.54 -7.24
CA VAL A 114 3.14 7.66 -7.19
C VAL A 114 4.37 8.50 -7.52
N ASP A 115 5.27 8.62 -6.56
CA ASP A 115 6.54 9.31 -6.70
C ASP A 115 7.64 8.29 -7.07
N THR A 116 8.24 8.49 -8.24
CA THR A 116 9.36 7.69 -8.75
C THR A 116 10.66 8.47 -8.85
N SER A 117 10.74 9.66 -8.25
CA SER A 117 11.91 10.53 -8.30
C SER A 117 13.18 9.91 -7.69
N GLN A 118 12.99 8.93 -6.80
CA GLN A 118 14.07 8.18 -6.14
C GLN A 118 14.31 6.81 -6.76
N VAL A 119 13.80 6.58 -7.98
CA VAL A 119 14.02 5.35 -8.75
C VAL A 119 15.05 5.59 -9.83
N THR A 120 16.05 4.71 -9.90
CA THR A 120 17.03 4.67 -10.97
C THR A 120 16.77 3.46 -11.86
N ILE A 121 16.91 3.63 -13.17
CA ILE A 121 16.74 2.54 -14.14
C ILE A 121 18.11 1.97 -14.50
N GLY A 122 18.25 0.64 -14.47
CA GLY A 122 19.35 -0.09 -15.11
C GLY A 122 19.88 -1.27 -14.33
#